data_AF-A0A6I7QGK6-F1
#
_entry.id   AF-A0A6I7QGK6-F1
#
_cell.length_a   1.000
_cell.length_b   1.000
_cell.length_c   1.000
_cell.angle_alpha   90.00
_cell.angle_beta   90.00
_cell.angle_gamma   90.00
#
_symmetry.space_group_name_H-M   'P 1'
#
loop_
_entity.id
_entity.type
_entity.pdbx_description
1 polymer ?
#
loop_
_entity_poly.entity_id
_entity_poly.type
_entity_poly.pdbx_seq_one_letter_code
_entity_poly.pdbx_strand_id
1 'polypeptide(L)'
;MQNTFNTIEEAIEDIRKGKVVIVADDEDRENEGDFIAAGETITPEIINFMATHGRGLICAPITRQRCEQLDLDLMVPNNTALHETPFTVSVDLKGKGCTTGISAADRAKTVKALADPNTKPTDLGRPGHIFPLRAREGGVLQRAGHTEASIDLARLAGLEPSGVLVEIMNDDGSMARLPELFKIAERFNLKIISIEDLIAYRVKNESLITKEITVDLPTEWGNFKLIAYKQTTNDKLHLALTKGSWKPGEEIMVRVHSSCITGDIFGSCKCDCGGQLHMAMQMVEKAGKGVVLYMNQEGRGIGLLNKLKAYHLQESGLDTVEANIELGFKADERDYGIGAQILRDLGATNIKLITNNPGKKTGLMGYGIQISQNVPIIVSVSDHCKIYIDTKKKKMGHLF
;
A
#
# COMPACT_ATOMS: atom_id res chain seq x y z
N MET A 1 14.53 27.47 -10.84
CA MET A 1 13.64 27.66 -9.68
C MET A 1 13.76 26.44 -8.79
N GLN A 2 13.44 26.55 -7.51
CA GLN A 2 13.58 25.43 -6.59
C GLN A 2 12.51 24.39 -6.95
N ASN A 3 12.93 23.21 -7.39
CA ASN A 3 12.05 22.09 -7.72
C ASN A 3 11.41 21.60 -6.42
N THR A 4 10.23 22.10 -6.10
CA THR A 4 9.53 21.81 -4.84
C THR A 4 8.13 21.33 -5.16
N PHE A 5 7.74 20.19 -4.57
CA PHE A 5 6.38 19.67 -4.68
C PHE A 5 5.37 20.65 -4.09
N ASN A 6 4.17 20.66 -4.66
CA ASN A 6 3.03 21.38 -4.11
C ASN A 6 2.47 20.67 -2.89
N THR A 7 1.67 21.38 -2.11
CA THR A 7 0.93 20.78 -1.00
C THR A 7 -0.17 19.86 -1.53
N ILE A 8 -0.51 18.83 -0.75
CA ILE A 8 -1.61 17.92 -1.12
C ILE A 8 -2.95 18.67 -1.15
N GLU A 9 -3.14 19.65 -0.28
CA GLU A 9 -4.30 20.52 -0.24
C GLU A 9 -4.48 21.31 -1.55
N GLU A 10 -3.40 21.82 -2.15
CA GLU A 10 -3.46 22.48 -3.47
C GLU A 10 -3.87 21.51 -4.57
N ALA A 11 -3.32 20.29 -4.58
CA ALA A 11 -3.67 19.28 -5.58
C ALA A 11 -5.14 18.83 -5.44
N ILE A 12 -5.63 18.63 -4.21
CA ILE A 12 -7.04 18.32 -3.93
C ILE A 12 -7.96 19.41 -4.48
N GLU A 13 -7.61 20.68 -4.28
CA GLU A 13 -8.42 21.81 -4.76
C GLU A 13 -8.44 21.90 -6.30
N ASP A 14 -7.32 21.59 -6.97
CA ASP A 14 -7.28 21.56 -8.43
C ASP A 14 -8.10 20.37 -8.98
N ILE A 15 -8.02 19.18 -8.37
CA ILE A 15 -8.87 18.03 -8.73
C ILE A 15 -10.36 18.37 -8.53
N ARG A 16 -10.72 19.01 -7.42
CA ARG A 16 -12.10 19.47 -7.14
C ARG A 16 -12.62 20.41 -8.23
N LYS A 17 -11.76 21.24 -8.80
CA LYS A 17 -12.06 22.15 -9.92
C LYS A 17 -12.05 21.46 -11.29
N GLY A 18 -11.82 20.15 -11.35
CA GLY A 18 -11.75 19.38 -12.59
C GLY A 18 -10.47 19.62 -13.39
N LYS A 19 -9.38 20.05 -12.74
CA LYS A 19 -8.07 20.19 -13.38
C LYS A 19 -7.27 18.89 -13.30
N VAL A 20 -6.24 18.83 -14.12
CA VAL A 20 -5.21 17.78 -14.11
C VAL A 20 -4.14 18.15 -13.08
N VAL A 21 -3.59 17.15 -12.40
CA VAL A 21 -2.38 17.27 -11.56
C VAL A 21 -1.35 16.24 -12.01
N ILE A 22 -0.08 16.46 -11.65
CA ILE A 22 0.98 15.46 -11.82
C ILE A 22 1.19 14.77 -10.47
N VAL A 23 1.21 13.44 -10.48
CA VAL A 23 1.60 12.65 -9.32
C VAL A 23 2.83 11.83 -9.69
N ALA A 24 3.90 11.99 -8.94
CA ALA A 24 5.13 11.21 -9.08
C ALA A 24 5.18 10.10 -8.02
N ASP A 25 5.69 8.94 -8.39
CA ASP A 25 6.02 7.88 -7.44
C ASP A 25 7.51 7.91 -7.02
N ASP A 26 7.87 6.98 -6.13
CA ASP A 26 9.21 6.89 -5.54
C ASP A 26 10.25 6.42 -6.58
N GLU A 27 11.50 6.87 -6.44
CA GLU A 27 12.62 6.47 -7.31
C GLU A 27 12.86 4.94 -7.31
N ASP A 28 12.54 4.26 -6.19
CA ASP A 28 12.68 2.81 -6.03
C ASP A 28 11.48 2.00 -6.58
N ARG A 29 10.44 2.67 -7.13
CA ARG A 29 9.24 2.03 -7.71
C ARG A 29 9.24 2.08 -9.25
N GLU A 30 8.43 2.93 -9.88
CA GLU A 30 8.43 3.14 -11.35
C GLU A 30 9.35 4.32 -11.71
N ASN A 31 9.57 5.24 -10.77
CA ASN A 31 10.29 6.51 -10.93
C ASN A 31 9.64 7.37 -12.04
N GLU A 32 8.32 7.34 -12.12
CA GLU A 32 7.52 7.92 -13.20
C GLU A 32 6.50 8.91 -12.64
N GLY A 33 5.88 9.67 -13.54
CA GLY A 33 4.79 10.56 -13.18
C GLY A 33 3.61 10.40 -14.11
N ASP A 34 2.43 10.51 -13.53
CA ASP A 34 1.16 10.42 -14.25
C ASP A 34 0.43 11.75 -14.22
N PHE A 35 -0.22 12.09 -15.33
CA PHE A 35 -1.31 13.06 -15.31
C PHE A 35 -2.54 12.41 -14.70
N ILE A 36 -3.08 12.99 -13.63
CA ILE A 36 -4.25 12.49 -12.91
C ILE A 36 -5.37 13.54 -12.93
N ALA A 37 -6.59 13.10 -13.18
CA ALA A 37 -7.81 13.89 -13.05
C ALA A 37 -8.95 13.04 -12.46
N ALA A 38 -10.00 13.68 -11.92
CA ALA A 38 -11.19 12.95 -11.47
C ALA A 38 -12.07 12.52 -12.66
N GLY A 39 -12.57 11.28 -12.61
CA GLY A 39 -13.40 10.71 -13.67
C GLY A 39 -14.75 11.43 -13.82
N GLU A 40 -15.29 11.95 -12.72
CA GLU A 40 -16.56 12.69 -12.71
C GLU A 40 -16.49 14.01 -13.50
N THR A 41 -15.35 14.70 -13.43
CA THR A 41 -15.15 16.04 -14.01
C THR A 41 -14.44 16.02 -15.37
N ILE A 42 -14.12 14.83 -15.88
CA ILE A 42 -13.37 14.65 -17.12
C ILE A 42 -14.03 15.37 -18.31
N THR A 43 -13.23 15.85 -19.26
CA THR A 43 -13.74 16.46 -20.50
C THR A 43 -12.98 15.93 -21.73
N PRO A 44 -13.54 16.08 -22.95
CA PRO A 44 -12.82 15.76 -24.18
C PRO A 44 -11.48 16.51 -24.28
N GLU A 45 -11.40 17.75 -23.80
CA GLU A 45 -10.19 18.56 -23.81
C GLU A 45 -9.12 17.95 -22.88
N ILE A 46 -9.51 17.47 -21.69
CA ILE A 46 -8.59 16.80 -20.77
C ILE A 46 -8.09 15.48 -21.36
N ILE A 47 -8.98 14.67 -21.95
CA ILE A 47 -8.56 13.42 -22.61
C ILE A 47 -7.62 13.71 -23.80
N ASN A 48 -7.89 14.76 -24.57
CA ASN A 48 -7.02 15.17 -25.66
C ASN A 48 -5.67 15.66 -25.16
N PHE A 49 -5.65 16.44 -24.07
CA PHE A 49 -4.42 16.86 -23.38
C PHE A 49 -3.61 15.64 -22.94
N MET A 50 -4.24 14.69 -22.24
CA MET A 50 -3.63 13.44 -21.78
C MET A 50 -3.06 12.61 -22.94
N ALA A 51 -3.81 12.47 -24.04
CA ALA A 51 -3.36 11.74 -25.22
C ALA A 51 -2.18 12.43 -25.94
N THR A 52 -2.13 13.76 -25.93
CA THR A 52 -1.10 14.54 -26.63
C THR A 52 0.18 14.69 -25.80
N HIS A 53 0.04 14.90 -24.50
CA HIS A 53 1.15 15.26 -23.61
C HIS A 53 1.54 14.16 -22.64
N GLY A 54 0.62 13.27 -22.27
CA GLY A 54 0.97 12.04 -21.54
C GLY A 54 1.53 11.01 -22.51
N ARG A 55 0.81 10.76 -23.61
CA ARG A 55 1.13 9.79 -24.68
C ARG A 55 1.09 8.33 -24.24
N GLY A 56 0.99 8.06 -22.94
CA GLY A 56 0.82 6.73 -22.36
C GLY A 56 -0.57 6.14 -22.58
N LEU A 57 -0.89 5.14 -21.76
CA LEU A 57 -2.16 4.44 -21.83
C LEU A 57 -3.17 5.12 -20.92
N ILE A 58 -4.20 5.73 -21.50
CA ILE A 58 -5.27 6.34 -20.70
C ILE A 58 -6.07 5.26 -19.99
N CYS A 59 -5.94 5.23 -18.67
CA CYS A 59 -6.61 4.30 -17.78
C CYS A 59 -7.62 5.01 -16.89
N ALA A 60 -8.61 4.27 -16.38
CA ALA A 60 -9.66 4.80 -15.52
C ALA A 60 -9.74 4.05 -14.18
N PRO A 61 -8.95 4.45 -13.17
CA PRO A 61 -9.05 3.88 -11.82
C PRO A 61 -10.46 4.02 -11.25
N ILE A 62 -10.99 2.92 -10.73
CA ILE A 62 -12.29 2.86 -10.04
C ILE A 62 -12.17 1.95 -8.81
N THR A 63 -13.08 2.11 -7.86
CA THR A 63 -13.12 1.27 -6.66
C THR A 63 -13.48 -0.18 -7.01
N ARG A 64 -13.06 -1.12 -6.15
CA ARG A 64 -13.49 -2.52 -6.23
C ARG A 64 -15.01 -2.67 -6.29
N GLN A 65 -15.73 -1.97 -5.41
CA GLN A 65 -17.20 -1.98 -5.40
C GLN A 65 -17.77 -1.53 -6.74
N ARG A 66 -17.15 -0.53 -7.38
CA ARG A 66 -17.59 -0.05 -8.68
C ARG A 66 -17.32 -1.06 -9.80
N CYS A 67 -16.18 -1.76 -9.76
CA CYS A 67 -15.93 -2.89 -10.66
C CYS A 67 -17.01 -3.98 -10.51
N GLU A 68 -17.37 -4.34 -9.27
CA GLU A 68 -18.38 -5.36 -8.98
C GLU A 68 -19.79 -4.93 -9.46
N GLN A 69 -20.17 -3.66 -9.23
CA GLN A 69 -21.43 -3.09 -9.74
C GLN A 69 -21.53 -3.09 -11.26
N LEU A 70 -20.39 -2.88 -11.94
CA LEU A 70 -20.33 -2.77 -13.39
C LEU A 70 -19.98 -4.10 -14.09
N ASP A 71 -19.81 -5.20 -13.35
CA ASP A 71 -19.37 -6.50 -13.91
C ASP A 71 -18.08 -6.35 -14.73
N LEU A 72 -17.04 -5.83 -14.07
CA LEU A 72 -15.71 -5.59 -14.62
C LEU A 72 -14.68 -6.49 -13.94
N ASP A 73 -14.55 -7.70 -14.47
CA ASP A 73 -13.52 -8.65 -14.07
C ASP A 73 -12.12 -8.19 -14.48
N LEU A 74 -11.10 -8.68 -13.76
CA LEU A 74 -9.72 -8.53 -14.17
C LEU A 74 -9.52 -9.14 -15.56
N MET A 75 -8.75 -8.47 -16.41
CA MET A 75 -8.53 -8.90 -17.80
C MET A 75 -7.83 -10.26 -17.87
N VAL A 76 -6.94 -10.53 -16.91
CA VAL A 76 -6.21 -11.80 -16.80
C VAL A 76 -6.43 -12.42 -15.42
N PRO A 77 -6.63 -13.74 -15.33
CA PRO A 77 -6.85 -14.41 -14.04
C PRO A 77 -5.57 -14.47 -13.19
N ASN A 78 -4.39 -14.53 -13.82
CA ASN A 78 -3.09 -14.50 -13.15
C ASN A 78 -2.27 -13.32 -13.72
N ASN A 79 -2.06 -12.29 -12.90
CA ASN A 79 -1.34 -11.09 -13.32
C ASN A 79 0.16 -11.27 -13.07
N THR A 80 0.94 -11.34 -14.15
CA THR A 80 2.40 -11.53 -14.09
C THR A 80 3.19 -10.25 -14.38
N ALA A 81 2.53 -9.09 -14.42
CA ALA A 81 3.19 -7.80 -14.64
C ALA A 81 4.05 -7.41 -13.41
N LEU A 82 5.17 -6.73 -13.64
CA LEU A 82 6.14 -6.34 -12.61
C LEU A 82 5.50 -5.67 -11.38
N HIS A 83 4.56 -4.75 -11.60
CA HIS A 83 3.85 -4.02 -10.55
C HIS A 83 2.39 -4.47 -10.35
N GLU A 84 2.01 -5.58 -11.00
CA GLU A 84 0.69 -6.21 -10.95
C GLU A 84 -0.46 -5.21 -11.14
N THR A 85 -0.30 -4.29 -12.10
CA THR A 85 -1.31 -3.26 -12.39
C THR A 85 -2.66 -3.91 -12.67
N PRO A 86 -3.73 -3.58 -11.92
CA PRO A 86 -4.95 -4.38 -11.86
C PRO A 86 -5.93 -4.03 -12.98
N PHE A 87 -5.53 -4.27 -14.23
CA PHE A 87 -6.37 -4.05 -15.41
C PHE A 87 -7.63 -4.91 -15.37
N THR A 88 -8.79 -4.29 -15.57
CA THR A 88 -10.03 -4.99 -15.92
C THR A 88 -10.12 -5.19 -17.43
N VAL A 89 -11.10 -5.95 -17.89
CA VAL A 89 -11.53 -5.90 -19.29
C VAL A 89 -11.73 -4.45 -19.75
N SER A 90 -11.25 -4.11 -20.95
CA SER A 90 -11.42 -2.75 -21.48
C SER A 90 -12.86 -2.50 -21.90
N VAL A 91 -13.28 -1.23 -21.87
CA VAL A 91 -14.68 -0.86 -22.11
C VAL A 91 -14.83 0.39 -22.95
N ASP A 92 -15.99 0.48 -23.60
CA ASP A 92 -16.54 1.70 -24.19
C ASP A 92 -17.99 1.88 -23.77
N LEU A 93 -18.43 3.11 -23.61
CA LEU A 93 -19.85 3.41 -23.45
C LEU A 93 -20.61 3.12 -24.75
N LYS A 94 -21.71 2.38 -24.65
CA LYS A 94 -22.61 2.10 -25.77
C LYS A 94 -23.66 3.20 -25.92
N GLY A 95 -23.88 3.65 -27.15
CA GLY A 95 -24.87 4.68 -27.45
C GLY A 95 -24.50 6.02 -26.79
N LYS A 96 -25.50 6.83 -26.44
CA LYS A 96 -25.32 8.16 -25.81
C LYS A 96 -24.33 9.07 -26.58
N GLY A 97 -24.32 8.93 -27.91
CA GLY A 97 -23.45 9.67 -28.82
C GLY A 97 -22.00 9.21 -28.85
N CYS A 98 -21.63 8.08 -28.25
CA CYS A 98 -20.38 7.38 -28.54
C CYS A 98 -20.47 6.66 -29.88
N THR A 99 -19.37 6.63 -30.62
CA THR A 99 -19.27 5.99 -31.94
C THR A 99 -18.32 4.80 -31.90
N THR A 100 -17.06 4.99 -32.29
CA THR A 100 -16.03 3.95 -32.29
C THR A 100 -15.33 3.82 -30.94
N GLY A 101 -15.51 4.77 -30.01
CA GLY A 101 -14.92 4.71 -28.67
C GLY A 101 -13.58 5.44 -28.53
N ILE A 102 -12.80 5.54 -29.61
CA ILE A 102 -11.39 6.00 -29.53
C ILE A 102 -11.21 7.52 -29.44
N SER A 103 -12.17 8.30 -29.94
CA SER A 103 -12.05 9.77 -29.96
C SER A 103 -11.92 10.32 -28.54
N ALA A 104 -11.34 11.51 -28.38
CA ALA A 104 -11.25 12.14 -27.06
C ALA A 104 -12.63 12.35 -26.42
N ALA A 105 -13.64 12.66 -27.25
CA ALA A 105 -15.01 12.82 -26.81
C ALA A 105 -15.65 11.49 -26.37
N ASP A 106 -15.42 10.40 -27.11
CA ASP A 106 -15.97 9.08 -26.77
C ASP A 106 -15.31 8.51 -25.52
N ARG A 107 -13.97 8.60 -25.42
CA ARG A 107 -13.22 8.22 -24.22
C ARG A 107 -13.65 9.01 -22.98
N ALA A 108 -13.87 10.33 -23.10
CA ALA A 108 -14.38 11.15 -22.00
C ALA A 108 -15.78 10.69 -21.54
N LYS A 109 -16.68 10.35 -22.47
CA LYS A 109 -18.01 9.82 -22.14
C LYS A 109 -17.93 8.46 -21.45
N THR A 110 -17.04 7.58 -21.89
CA THR A 110 -16.80 6.28 -21.26
C THR A 110 -16.30 6.45 -19.83
N VAL A 111 -15.33 7.32 -19.59
CA VAL A 111 -14.86 7.64 -18.23
C VAL A 111 -15.99 8.19 -17.37
N LYS A 112 -16.79 9.15 -17.86
CA LYS A 112 -17.95 9.67 -17.10
C LYS A 112 -18.92 8.57 -16.74
N ALA A 113 -19.18 7.64 -17.65
CA ALA A 113 -20.07 6.51 -17.38
C ALA A 113 -19.51 5.58 -16.30
N LEU A 114 -18.19 5.37 -16.26
CA LEU A 114 -17.55 4.62 -15.18
C LEU A 114 -17.75 5.31 -13.82
N ALA A 115 -17.72 6.64 -13.76
CA ALA A 115 -17.96 7.42 -12.54
C ALA A 115 -19.45 7.55 -12.16
N ASP A 116 -20.39 7.55 -13.11
CA ASP A 116 -21.82 7.78 -12.85
C ASP A 116 -22.49 6.58 -12.14
N PRO A 117 -22.99 6.73 -10.91
CA PRO A 117 -23.59 5.63 -10.14
C PRO A 117 -24.78 4.96 -10.84
N ASN A 118 -25.42 5.62 -11.82
CA ASN A 118 -26.56 5.08 -12.55
C ASN A 118 -26.20 4.21 -13.76
N THR A 119 -24.93 4.19 -14.18
CA THR A 119 -24.48 3.34 -15.29
C THR A 119 -24.62 1.88 -14.92
N LYS A 120 -25.20 1.10 -15.84
CA LYS A 120 -25.40 -0.34 -15.69
C LYS A 120 -24.33 -1.11 -16.46
N PRO A 121 -24.03 -2.38 -16.09
CA PRO A 121 -23.12 -3.23 -16.85
C PRO A 121 -23.42 -3.33 -18.35
N THR A 122 -24.70 -3.29 -18.72
CA THR A 122 -25.20 -3.42 -20.11
C THR A 122 -25.03 -2.15 -20.95
N ASP A 123 -24.75 -1.02 -20.30
CA ASP A 123 -24.41 0.25 -20.95
C ASP A 123 -22.97 0.24 -21.47
N LEU A 124 -22.13 -0.72 -21.05
CA LEU A 124 -20.73 -0.83 -21.43
C LEU A 124 -20.51 -1.96 -22.45
N GLY A 125 -19.83 -1.64 -23.54
CA GLY A 125 -19.25 -2.61 -24.47
C GLY A 125 -17.95 -3.17 -23.94
N ARG A 126 -17.66 -4.43 -24.23
CA ARG A 126 -16.42 -5.14 -23.89
C ARG A 126 -15.99 -5.93 -25.14
N PRO A 127 -14.77 -5.78 -25.68
CA PRO A 127 -13.74 -4.81 -25.28
C PRO A 127 -14.10 -3.36 -25.65
N GLY A 128 -13.24 -2.41 -25.28
CA GLY A 128 -13.27 -1.01 -25.73
C GLY A 128 -11.93 -0.30 -25.56
N HIS A 129 -11.93 1.04 -25.51
CA HIS A 129 -10.72 1.86 -25.59
C HIS A 129 -10.34 2.58 -24.29
N ILE A 130 -11.15 2.47 -23.25
CA ILE A 130 -10.76 2.83 -21.88
C ILE A 130 -10.40 1.56 -21.11
N PHE A 131 -9.34 1.63 -20.30
CA PHE A 131 -8.83 0.54 -19.49
C PHE A 131 -9.10 0.83 -18.02
N PRO A 132 -10.19 0.31 -17.42
CA PRO A 132 -10.42 0.50 -16.01
C PRO A 132 -9.36 -0.24 -15.17
N LEU A 133 -8.99 0.37 -14.06
CA LEU A 133 -8.04 -0.19 -13.10
C LEU A 133 -8.77 -0.39 -11.77
N ARG A 134 -8.70 -1.61 -11.21
CA ARG A 134 -9.35 -1.92 -9.93
C ARG A 134 -8.45 -1.52 -8.77
N ALA A 135 -8.73 -0.37 -8.18
CA ALA A 135 -7.97 0.14 -7.03
C ALA A 135 -8.21 -0.69 -5.75
N ARG A 136 -7.20 -0.75 -4.89
CA ARG A 136 -7.31 -1.34 -3.54
C ARG A 136 -8.18 -0.47 -2.62
N GLU A 137 -8.95 -1.11 -1.74
CA GLU A 137 -9.89 -0.41 -0.84
C GLU A 137 -9.22 0.60 0.09
N GLY A 138 -8.03 0.28 0.59
CA GLY A 138 -7.26 1.21 1.44
C GLY A 138 -6.62 2.38 0.70
N GLY A 139 -6.69 2.42 -0.64
CA GLY A 139 -6.01 3.44 -1.45
C GLY A 139 -4.50 3.39 -1.26
N VAL A 140 -3.84 4.56 -1.26
CA VAL A 140 -2.38 4.67 -1.18
C VAL A 140 -1.81 4.12 0.13
N LEU A 141 -2.65 4.04 1.17
CA LEU A 141 -2.29 3.44 2.46
C LEU A 141 -2.12 1.93 2.39
N GLN A 142 -2.72 1.27 1.38
CA GLN A 142 -2.60 -0.17 1.16
C GLN A 142 -1.66 -0.50 -0.01
N ARG A 143 -1.68 0.31 -1.08
CA ARG A 143 -0.77 0.18 -2.23
C ARG A 143 -0.36 1.56 -2.73
N ALA A 144 0.92 1.89 -2.60
CA ALA A 144 1.50 3.15 -3.07
C ALA A 144 1.65 3.15 -4.61
N GLY A 145 0.57 3.39 -5.36
CA GLY A 145 0.61 3.47 -6.82
C GLY A 145 -0.36 4.51 -7.39
N HIS A 146 -0.14 4.92 -8.64
CA HIS A 146 -0.95 5.95 -9.32
C HIS A 146 -2.44 5.59 -9.42
N THR A 147 -2.76 4.30 -9.54
CA THR A 147 -4.13 3.77 -9.48
C THR A 147 -4.83 4.18 -8.18
N GLU A 148 -4.19 3.92 -7.05
CA GLU A 148 -4.70 4.26 -5.73
C GLU A 148 -4.68 5.78 -5.48
N ALA A 149 -3.64 6.49 -5.94
CA ALA A 149 -3.56 7.94 -5.80
C ALA A 149 -4.73 8.64 -6.53
N SER A 150 -5.13 8.14 -7.70
CA SER A 150 -6.24 8.69 -8.48
C SER A 150 -7.58 8.63 -7.74
N ILE A 151 -7.92 7.48 -7.15
CA ILE A 151 -9.18 7.33 -6.40
C ILE A 151 -9.16 8.12 -5.09
N ASP A 152 -8.01 8.25 -4.46
CA ASP A 152 -7.86 8.95 -3.19
C ASP A 152 -7.97 10.46 -3.39
N LEU A 153 -7.33 11.01 -4.41
CA LEU A 153 -7.45 12.43 -4.75
C LEU A 153 -8.89 12.81 -5.10
N ALA A 154 -9.59 11.99 -5.88
CA ALA A 154 -11.00 12.21 -6.20
C ALA A 154 -11.87 12.20 -4.92
N ARG A 155 -11.66 11.21 -4.04
CA ARG A 155 -12.37 11.12 -2.75
C ARG A 155 -12.09 12.32 -1.85
N LEU A 156 -10.83 12.72 -1.70
CA LEU A 156 -10.42 13.87 -0.89
C LEU A 156 -10.94 15.21 -1.46
N ALA A 157 -11.15 15.27 -2.77
CA ALA A 157 -11.79 16.39 -3.44
C ALA A 157 -13.31 16.47 -3.19
N GLY A 158 -13.92 15.42 -2.64
CA GLY A 158 -15.36 15.31 -2.43
C GLY A 158 -16.13 14.89 -3.69
N LEU A 159 -15.44 14.22 -4.63
CA LEU A 159 -16.00 13.69 -5.87
C LEU A 159 -16.18 12.16 -5.77
N GLU A 160 -16.87 11.57 -6.73
CA GLU A 160 -16.95 10.12 -6.88
C GLU A 160 -15.52 9.52 -6.95
N PRO A 161 -15.22 8.41 -6.24
CA PRO A 161 -13.89 7.81 -6.18
C PRO A 161 -13.54 7.05 -7.48
N SER A 162 -13.46 7.80 -8.57
CA SER A 162 -13.09 7.41 -9.91
C SER A 162 -12.12 8.45 -10.47
N GLY A 163 -11.08 7.99 -11.15
CA GLY A 163 -10.08 8.85 -11.76
C GLY A 163 -9.82 8.52 -13.22
N VAL A 164 -8.96 9.33 -13.84
CA VAL A 164 -8.27 9.06 -15.10
C VAL A 164 -6.81 9.31 -14.86
N LEU A 165 -5.97 8.39 -15.34
CA LEU A 165 -4.53 8.55 -15.33
C LEU A 165 -3.93 8.25 -16.71
N VAL A 166 -2.77 8.83 -16.97
CA VAL A 166 -1.90 8.46 -18.09
C VAL A 166 -0.46 8.78 -17.72
N GLU A 167 0.45 7.87 -18.04
CA GLU A 167 1.87 8.05 -17.80
C GLU A 167 2.41 9.18 -18.69
N ILE A 168 3.41 9.93 -18.20
CA ILE A 168 3.99 11.07 -18.90
C ILE A 168 5.29 10.65 -19.61
N MET A 169 5.27 10.71 -20.94
CA MET A 169 6.47 10.50 -21.77
C MET A 169 7.07 11.80 -22.27
N ASN A 170 8.40 11.80 -22.41
CA ASN A 170 9.18 12.79 -23.12
C ASN A 170 8.87 12.77 -24.63
N ASP A 171 9.34 13.80 -25.33
CA ASP A 171 9.11 13.94 -26.77
C ASP A 171 9.70 12.80 -27.60
N ASP A 172 10.78 12.19 -27.11
CA ASP A 172 11.48 11.05 -27.71
C ASP A 172 10.86 9.67 -27.38
N GLY A 173 9.79 9.65 -26.57
CA GLY A 173 9.11 8.43 -26.15
C GLY A 173 9.72 7.75 -24.91
N SER A 174 10.77 8.31 -24.31
CA SER A 174 11.24 7.87 -23.00
C SER A 174 10.31 8.35 -21.89
N MET A 175 10.32 7.71 -20.73
CA MET A 175 9.52 8.14 -19.58
C MET A 175 10.08 9.42 -18.96
N ALA A 176 9.21 10.40 -18.68
CA ALA A 176 9.61 11.64 -18.02
C ALA A 176 9.94 11.36 -16.55
N ARG A 177 11.17 11.68 -16.14
CA ARG A 177 11.62 11.55 -14.76
C ARG A 177 11.38 12.86 -14.00
N LEU A 178 11.62 12.85 -12.69
CA LEU A 178 11.28 13.96 -11.82
C LEU A 178 11.75 15.35 -12.30
N PRO A 179 13.00 15.54 -12.80
CA PRO A 179 13.44 16.83 -13.34
C PRO A 179 12.62 17.30 -14.55
N GLU A 180 12.20 16.38 -15.42
CA GLU A 180 11.33 16.66 -16.57
C GLU A 180 9.91 16.96 -16.12
N LEU A 181 9.38 16.20 -15.14
CA LEU A 181 8.04 16.41 -14.58
C LEU A 181 7.88 17.83 -14.01
N PHE A 182 8.89 18.37 -13.32
CA PHE A 182 8.87 19.76 -12.85
C PHE A 182 8.78 20.78 -14.00
N LYS A 183 9.49 20.54 -15.12
CA LYS A 183 9.41 21.40 -16.31
C LYS A 183 8.03 21.31 -16.97
N ILE A 184 7.44 20.12 -17.00
CA ILE A 184 6.11 19.87 -17.55
C ILE A 184 5.04 20.55 -16.67
N ALA A 185 5.16 20.44 -15.35
CA ALA A 185 4.30 21.11 -14.37
C ALA A 185 4.32 22.62 -14.58
N GLU A 186 5.49 23.23 -14.73
CA GLU A 186 5.64 24.67 -15.00
C GLU A 186 5.05 25.04 -16.37
N ARG A 187 5.37 24.29 -17.42
CA ARG A 187 4.91 24.54 -18.79
C ARG A 187 3.38 24.57 -18.90
N PHE A 188 2.70 23.66 -18.22
CA PHE A 188 1.23 23.55 -18.27
C PHE A 188 0.52 24.16 -17.06
N ASN A 189 1.28 24.80 -16.15
CA ASN A 189 0.78 25.38 -14.90
C ASN A 189 -0.04 24.35 -14.09
N LEU A 190 0.51 23.16 -13.89
CA LEU A 190 -0.08 22.06 -13.14
C LEU A 190 0.59 21.92 -11.79
N LYS A 191 -0.18 21.49 -10.79
CA LYS A 191 0.37 21.09 -9.50
C LYS A 191 1.06 19.74 -9.63
N ILE A 192 2.21 19.59 -8.96
CA ILE A 192 2.94 18.33 -8.89
C ILE A 192 3.08 17.91 -7.42
N ILE A 193 2.72 16.66 -7.12
CA ILE A 193 2.82 16.07 -5.78
C ILE A 193 3.50 14.70 -5.85
N SER A 194 3.92 14.16 -4.71
CA SER A 194 4.42 12.78 -4.60
C SER A 194 3.36 11.86 -3.96
N ILE A 195 3.41 10.57 -4.28
CA ILE A 195 2.62 9.56 -3.57
C ILE A 195 3.01 9.51 -2.09
N GLU A 196 4.30 9.71 -1.78
CA GLU A 196 4.78 9.78 -0.39
C GLU A 196 4.08 10.89 0.41
N ASP A 197 4.00 12.11 -0.14
CA ASP A 197 3.32 13.24 0.50
C ASP A 197 1.81 12.97 0.62
N LEU A 198 1.20 12.31 -0.37
CA LEU A 198 -0.22 11.93 -0.31
C LEU A 198 -0.47 10.90 0.79
N ILE A 199 0.40 9.91 0.94
CA ILE A 199 0.36 8.95 2.06
C ILE A 199 0.48 9.72 3.36
N ALA A 200 1.50 10.56 3.54
CA ALA A 200 1.72 11.34 4.75
C ALA A 200 0.51 12.23 5.10
N TYR A 201 -0.10 12.86 4.10
CA TYR A 201 -1.31 13.66 4.25
C TYR A 201 -2.49 12.81 4.73
N ARG A 202 -2.80 11.69 4.07
CA ARG A 202 -3.90 10.80 4.51
C ARG A 202 -3.65 10.24 5.90
N VAL A 203 -2.43 9.80 6.17
CA VAL A 203 -1.95 9.30 7.47
C VAL A 203 -2.10 10.34 8.58
N LYS A 204 -1.99 11.63 8.27
CA LYS A 204 -2.18 12.73 9.23
C LYS A 204 -3.65 13.09 9.46
N ASN A 205 -4.50 12.95 8.43
CA ASN A 205 -5.89 13.42 8.46
C ASN A 205 -6.93 12.30 8.63
N GLU A 206 -6.52 11.04 8.47
CA GLU A 206 -7.38 9.87 8.54
C GLU A 206 -6.83 8.85 9.54
N SER A 207 -7.74 8.08 10.15
CA SER A 207 -7.40 6.90 10.95
C SER A 207 -8.05 5.68 10.34
N LEU A 208 -7.25 4.66 10.01
CA LEU A 208 -7.71 3.33 9.62
C LEU A 208 -7.81 2.38 10.80
N ILE A 209 -7.65 2.90 12.02
CA ILE A 209 -7.68 2.12 13.26
C ILE A 209 -8.67 2.72 14.27
N THR A 210 -9.30 1.85 15.04
CA THR A 210 -10.05 2.21 16.25
C THR A 210 -9.46 1.47 17.43
N LYS A 211 -9.22 2.18 18.54
CA LYS A 211 -8.79 1.59 19.80
C LYS A 211 -10.02 1.04 20.53
N GLU A 212 -10.10 -0.27 20.67
CA GLU A 212 -11.30 -0.96 21.18
C GLU A 212 -11.28 -1.08 22.70
N ILE A 213 -10.25 -1.73 23.25
CA ILE A 213 -10.17 -2.03 24.68
C ILE A 213 -8.72 -2.06 25.15
N THR A 214 -8.52 -1.77 26.43
CA THR A 214 -7.23 -1.92 27.12
C THR A 214 -7.45 -2.76 28.37
N VAL A 215 -6.59 -3.77 28.57
CA VAL A 215 -6.60 -4.64 29.76
C VAL A 215 -5.19 -4.77 30.33
N ASP A 216 -5.07 -5.03 31.63
CA ASP A 216 -3.80 -5.44 32.22
C ASP A 216 -3.55 -6.92 31.91
N LEU A 217 -2.36 -7.24 31.40
CA LEU A 217 -1.96 -8.57 30.99
C LEU A 217 -0.65 -8.96 31.68
N PRO A 218 -0.72 -9.61 32.87
CA PRO A 218 0.44 -10.26 33.45
C PRO A 218 0.81 -11.49 32.61
N THR A 219 2.08 -11.64 32.28
CA THR A 219 2.63 -12.76 31.49
C THR A 219 3.90 -13.29 32.16
N GLU A 220 4.35 -14.47 31.72
CA GLU A 220 5.64 -15.04 32.17
C GLU A 220 6.84 -14.16 31.79
N TRP A 221 6.69 -13.27 30.81
CA TRP A 221 7.77 -12.41 30.27
C TRP A 221 7.70 -10.97 30.74
N GLY A 222 6.71 -10.60 31.56
CA GLY A 222 6.53 -9.24 32.05
C GLY A 222 5.06 -8.87 32.28
N ASN A 223 4.86 -7.66 32.80
CA ASN A 223 3.54 -7.10 33.05
C ASN A 223 3.27 -5.98 32.05
N PHE A 224 2.26 -6.17 31.21
CA PHE A 224 1.94 -5.26 30.12
C PHE A 224 0.50 -4.75 30.23
N LYS A 225 0.23 -3.62 29.58
CA LYS A 225 -1.12 -3.33 29.11
C LYS A 225 -1.29 -3.90 27.71
N LEU A 226 -2.35 -4.66 27.49
CA LEU A 226 -2.74 -5.15 26.18
C LEU A 226 -3.83 -4.24 25.63
N ILE A 227 -3.59 -3.69 24.44
CA ILE A 227 -4.53 -2.81 23.74
C ILE A 227 -4.94 -3.52 22.45
N ALA A 228 -6.25 -3.63 22.21
CA ALA A 228 -6.80 -4.10 20.94
C ALA A 228 -7.11 -2.92 20.01
N TYR A 229 -6.62 -3.00 18.78
CA TYR A 229 -6.93 -2.10 17.69
C TYR A 229 -7.70 -2.84 16.61
N LYS A 230 -8.79 -2.25 16.12
CA LYS A 230 -9.55 -2.76 14.99
C LYS A 230 -9.23 -1.95 13.74
N GLN A 231 -8.89 -2.64 12.66
CA GLN A 231 -8.69 -2.02 11.35
C GLN A 231 -10.05 -1.77 10.70
N THR A 232 -10.31 -0.52 10.29
CA THR A 232 -11.63 -0.11 9.77
C THR A 232 -11.92 -0.65 8.37
N THR A 233 -10.89 -1.01 7.61
CA THR A 233 -11.03 -1.47 6.21
C THR A 233 -11.36 -2.95 6.08
N ASN A 234 -11.15 -3.77 7.12
CA ASN A 234 -11.33 -5.23 7.03
C ASN A 234 -11.69 -5.91 8.37
N ASP A 235 -12.03 -5.12 9.39
CA ASP A 235 -12.37 -5.56 10.75
C ASP A 235 -11.31 -6.41 11.47
N LYS A 236 -10.08 -6.51 10.94
CA LYS A 236 -9.01 -7.29 11.60
C LYS A 236 -8.62 -6.64 12.91
N LEU A 237 -8.38 -7.49 13.90
CA LEU A 237 -7.84 -7.08 15.19
C LEU A 237 -6.31 -7.18 15.21
N HIS A 238 -5.68 -6.17 15.76
CA HIS A 238 -4.24 -6.08 16.05
C HIS A 238 -4.05 -5.78 17.53
N LEU A 239 -2.94 -6.20 18.09
CA LEU A 239 -2.69 -6.11 19.52
C LEU A 239 -1.41 -5.34 19.79
N ALA A 240 -1.43 -4.43 20.76
CA ALA A 240 -0.24 -3.76 21.25
C ALA A 240 -0.03 -4.07 22.73
N LEU A 241 1.09 -4.68 23.06
CA LEU A 241 1.57 -4.85 24.43
C LEU A 241 2.43 -3.64 24.78
N THR A 242 1.99 -2.82 25.72
CA THR A 242 2.71 -1.61 26.13
C THR A 242 3.24 -1.74 27.55
N LYS A 243 4.47 -1.25 27.76
CA LYS A 243 5.12 -1.16 29.07
C LYS A 243 5.43 0.30 29.37
N GLY A 244 5.18 0.73 30.61
CA GLY A 244 5.52 2.08 31.07
C GLY A 244 4.71 3.19 30.37
N SER A 245 5.23 4.41 30.45
CA SER A 245 4.67 5.61 29.82
C SER A 245 5.81 6.47 29.27
N TRP A 246 5.56 7.23 28.22
CA TRP A 246 6.54 8.10 27.60
C TRP A 246 5.89 9.39 27.12
N LYS A 247 6.71 10.41 26.88
CA LYS A 247 6.26 11.65 26.24
C LYS A 247 6.42 11.54 24.71
N PRO A 248 5.63 12.27 23.91
CA PRO A 248 5.84 12.35 22.48
C PRO A 248 7.28 12.73 22.13
N GLY A 249 7.89 12.01 21.18
CA GLY A 249 9.28 12.20 20.76
C GLY A 249 10.35 11.55 21.67
N GLU A 250 9.95 11.04 22.84
CA GLU A 250 10.84 10.25 23.68
C GLU A 250 11.18 8.92 22.99
N GLU A 251 12.46 8.56 23.05
CA GLU A 251 12.93 7.32 22.45
C GLU A 251 12.49 6.10 23.28
N ILE A 252 11.76 5.17 22.64
CA ILE A 252 11.28 3.94 23.29
C ILE A 252 11.63 2.68 22.50
N MET A 253 11.60 1.53 23.16
CA MET A 253 11.87 0.24 22.53
C MET A 253 10.61 -0.29 21.84
N VAL A 254 10.71 -0.66 20.56
CA VAL A 254 9.55 -1.14 19.79
C VAL A 254 9.88 -2.41 19.02
N ARG A 255 8.97 -3.39 19.08
CA ARG A 255 8.97 -4.57 18.22
C ARG A 255 7.69 -4.57 17.40
N VAL A 256 7.80 -4.62 16.06
CA VAL A 256 6.67 -4.94 15.17
C VAL A 256 6.76 -6.42 14.78
N HIS A 257 5.93 -7.24 15.42
CA HIS A 257 5.84 -8.69 15.22
C HIS A 257 4.69 -9.03 14.27
N SER A 258 4.95 -9.92 13.31
CA SER A 258 3.91 -10.47 12.43
C SER A 258 3.47 -11.80 13.04
N SER A 259 2.16 -11.99 13.22
CA SER A 259 1.60 -13.19 13.82
C SER A 259 2.08 -14.47 13.15
N CYS A 260 2.38 -15.48 13.96
CA CYS A 260 2.84 -16.79 13.50
C CYS A 260 2.26 -17.87 14.42
N ILE A 261 1.05 -18.35 14.17
CA ILE A 261 0.35 -19.37 14.96
C ILE A 261 1.25 -20.60 15.21
N THR A 262 1.92 -21.10 14.17
CA THR A 262 2.80 -22.26 14.29
C THR A 262 3.97 -22.01 15.24
N GLY A 263 4.56 -20.81 15.23
CA GLY A 263 5.72 -20.48 16.07
C GLY A 263 5.33 -19.96 17.44
N ASP A 264 4.43 -18.98 17.49
CA ASP A 264 4.01 -18.24 18.67
C ASP A 264 3.14 -19.09 19.61
N ILE A 265 2.25 -19.94 19.08
CA ILE A 265 1.31 -20.75 19.87
C ILE A 265 1.82 -22.19 20.02
N PHE A 266 2.17 -22.84 18.91
CA PHE A 266 2.55 -24.27 18.92
C PHE A 266 4.05 -24.53 19.10
N GLY A 267 4.88 -23.49 19.23
CA GLY A 267 6.31 -23.65 19.49
C GLY A 267 7.08 -24.33 18.35
N SER A 268 6.68 -24.11 17.10
CA SER A 268 7.29 -24.76 15.94
C SER A 268 8.80 -24.54 15.86
N CYS A 269 9.54 -25.65 15.82
CA CYS A 269 10.99 -25.69 15.60
C CYS A 269 11.43 -25.33 14.17
N LYS A 270 10.48 -25.19 13.22
CA LYS A 270 10.77 -24.81 11.81
C LYS A 270 10.98 -23.29 11.65
N CYS A 271 10.67 -22.48 12.66
CA CYS A 271 10.85 -21.03 12.61
C CYS A 271 11.33 -20.47 13.96
N ASP A 272 11.79 -19.22 13.95
CA ASP A 272 12.27 -18.51 15.14
C ASP A 272 11.23 -17.54 15.72
N CYS A 273 10.00 -17.52 15.20
CA CYS A 273 9.00 -16.51 15.51
C CYS A 273 8.60 -16.47 16.98
N GLY A 274 8.25 -17.61 17.58
CA GLY A 274 7.82 -17.67 18.98
C GLY A 274 8.92 -17.21 19.93
N GLY A 275 10.15 -17.70 19.73
CA GLY A 275 11.31 -17.25 20.49
C GLY A 275 11.53 -15.74 20.37
N GLN A 276 11.44 -15.19 19.14
CA GLN A 276 11.58 -13.75 18.94
C GLN A 276 10.48 -12.93 19.60
N LEU A 277 9.23 -13.42 19.64
CA LEU A 277 8.14 -12.74 20.32
C LEU A 277 8.44 -12.61 21.82
N HIS A 278 8.74 -13.73 22.47
CA HIS A 278 9.01 -13.76 23.90
C HIS A 278 10.27 -12.98 24.29
N MET A 279 11.35 -13.10 23.52
CA MET A 279 12.56 -12.32 23.73
C MET A 279 12.28 -10.81 23.58
N ALA A 280 11.49 -10.39 22.61
CA ALA A 280 11.11 -8.98 22.46
C ALA A 280 10.28 -8.47 23.66
N MET A 281 9.36 -9.29 24.19
CA MET A 281 8.63 -8.96 25.41
C MET A 281 9.59 -8.76 26.59
N GLN A 282 10.54 -9.67 26.80
CA GLN A 282 11.54 -9.55 27.86
C GLN A 282 12.43 -8.32 27.70
N MET A 283 12.84 -8.00 26.47
CA MET A 283 13.63 -6.80 26.17
C MET A 283 12.85 -5.51 26.52
N VAL A 284 11.58 -5.44 26.14
CA VAL A 284 10.71 -4.30 26.45
C VAL A 284 10.42 -4.21 27.96
N GLU A 285 10.17 -5.33 28.63
CA GLU A 285 10.00 -5.38 30.09
C GLU A 285 11.26 -4.84 30.79
N LYS A 286 12.45 -5.31 30.39
CA LYS A 286 13.74 -4.87 30.93
C LYS A 286 14.01 -3.38 30.67
N ALA A 287 13.61 -2.86 29.51
CA ALA A 287 13.72 -1.45 29.18
C ALA A 287 12.79 -0.56 30.04
N GLY A 288 11.73 -1.15 30.63
CA GLY A 288 10.76 -0.44 31.47
C GLY A 288 9.79 0.46 30.70
N LYS A 289 10.03 0.69 29.40
CA LYS A 289 9.16 1.43 28.48
C LYS A 289 9.26 0.92 27.05
N GLY A 290 8.12 0.71 26.40
CA GLY A 290 8.10 0.28 25.01
C GLY A 290 6.83 -0.42 24.57
N VAL A 291 6.86 -0.90 23.33
CA VAL A 291 5.72 -1.52 22.64
C VAL A 291 6.15 -2.82 21.94
N VAL A 292 5.43 -3.91 22.18
CA VAL A 292 5.43 -5.08 21.30
C VAL A 292 4.11 -5.11 20.54
N LEU A 293 4.16 -4.70 19.27
CA LEU A 293 3.03 -4.66 18.36
C LEU A 293 2.89 -6.02 17.67
N TYR A 294 1.76 -6.69 17.88
CA TYR A 294 1.41 -7.97 17.28
C TYR A 294 0.40 -7.77 16.15
N MET A 295 0.93 -7.73 14.93
CA MET A 295 0.15 -7.55 13.72
C MET A 295 -0.42 -8.90 13.27
N ASN A 296 -1.74 -8.97 13.10
CA ASN A 296 -2.45 -10.19 12.69
C ASN A 296 -2.34 -10.39 11.16
N GLN A 297 -1.16 -10.81 10.72
CA GLN A 297 -0.73 -10.96 9.34
C GLN A 297 0.10 -12.24 9.16
N GLU A 298 -0.57 -13.38 9.36
CA GLU A 298 0.01 -14.71 9.25
C GLU A 298 0.64 -14.98 7.88
N GLY A 299 1.73 -15.75 7.87
CA GLY A 299 2.38 -16.17 6.62
C GLY A 299 3.03 -15.02 5.83
N ARG A 300 3.32 -13.88 6.47
CA ARG A 300 3.71 -12.63 5.79
C ARG A 300 2.58 -12.00 4.98
N GLY A 301 1.34 -12.15 5.44
CA GLY A 301 0.15 -11.56 4.82
C GLY A 301 -0.69 -12.54 3.99
N ILE A 302 -0.14 -13.68 3.60
CA ILE A 302 -0.83 -14.69 2.75
C ILE A 302 -1.84 -15.56 3.54
N GLY A 303 -1.82 -15.49 4.87
CA GLY A 303 -2.69 -16.26 5.75
C GLY A 303 -2.17 -17.67 6.09
N LEU A 304 -2.78 -18.28 7.11
CA LEU A 304 -2.33 -19.57 7.67
C LEU A 304 -2.37 -20.71 6.64
N LEU A 305 -3.49 -20.83 5.91
CA LEU A 305 -3.68 -21.93 4.97
C LEU A 305 -2.60 -21.93 3.88
N ASN A 306 -2.30 -20.77 3.30
CA ASN A 306 -1.29 -20.64 2.26
C ASN A 306 0.12 -20.85 2.80
N LYS A 307 0.39 -20.44 4.04
CA LYS A 307 1.64 -20.80 4.73
C LYS A 307 1.81 -22.30 4.88
N LEU A 308 0.75 -23.03 5.24
CA LEU A 308 0.80 -24.49 5.37
C LEU A 308 1.00 -25.17 4.00
N LYS A 309 0.38 -24.65 2.94
CA LYS A 309 0.68 -25.08 1.57
C LYS A 309 2.16 -24.85 1.22
N ALA A 310 2.72 -23.71 1.62
CA ALA A 310 4.13 -23.41 1.40
C ALA A 310 5.05 -24.38 2.18
N TYR A 311 4.67 -24.78 3.39
CA TYR A 311 5.40 -25.83 4.14
C TYR A 311 5.37 -27.18 3.43
N HIS A 312 4.22 -27.57 2.85
CA HIS A 312 4.13 -28.81 2.11
C HIS A 312 5.04 -28.81 0.86
N LEU A 313 5.11 -27.67 0.17
CA LEU A 313 6.05 -27.49 -0.95
C LEU A 313 7.52 -27.49 -0.48
N GLN A 314 7.81 -26.93 0.68
CA GLN A 314 9.17 -26.97 1.26
C GLN A 314 9.61 -28.37 1.64
N GLU A 315 8.69 -29.21 2.14
CA GLU A 315 8.96 -30.63 2.38
C GLU A 315 9.29 -31.39 1.09
N SER A 316 8.89 -30.84 -0.06
CA SER A 316 9.20 -31.36 -1.40
C SER A 316 10.50 -30.76 -1.99
N GLY A 317 11.23 -29.94 -1.23
CA GLY A 317 12.58 -29.44 -1.58
C GLY A 317 12.69 -27.97 -1.97
N LEU A 318 11.57 -27.24 -2.05
CA LEU A 318 11.56 -25.79 -2.33
C LEU A 318 11.96 -24.98 -1.09
N ASP A 319 12.59 -23.82 -1.25
CA ASP A 319 12.79 -22.91 -0.12
C ASP A 319 11.55 -22.03 0.17
N THR A 320 11.59 -21.23 1.23
CA THR A 320 10.43 -20.40 1.62
C THR A 320 10.05 -19.34 0.61
N VAL A 321 11.00 -18.81 -0.16
CA VAL A 321 10.71 -17.82 -1.20
C VAL A 321 10.12 -18.51 -2.42
N GLU A 322 10.73 -19.62 -2.85
CA GLU A 322 10.29 -20.43 -3.99
C GLU A 322 8.89 -21.01 -3.77
N ALA A 323 8.62 -21.55 -2.59
CA ALA A 323 7.30 -22.07 -2.24
C ALA A 323 6.20 -20.99 -2.25
N ASN A 324 6.54 -19.74 -1.89
CA ASN A 324 5.58 -18.64 -1.95
C ASN A 324 5.33 -18.19 -3.41
N ILE A 325 6.39 -18.13 -4.22
CA ILE A 325 6.29 -17.80 -5.66
C ILE A 325 5.46 -18.87 -6.38
N GLU A 326 5.69 -20.14 -6.10
CA GLU A 326 4.94 -21.28 -6.68
C GLU A 326 3.46 -21.22 -6.33
N LEU A 327 3.12 -20.70 -5.16
CA LEU A 327 1.73 -20.49 -4.73
C LEU A 327 1.11 -19.18 -5.24
N GLY A 328 1.85 -18.40 -6.04
CA GLY A 328 1.39 -17.13 -6.63
C GLY A 328 1.39 -15.95 -5.65
N PHE A 329 2.23 -15.95 -4.62
CA PHE A 329 2.34 -14.85 -3.65
C PHE A 329 3.67 -14.12 -3.74
N LYS A 330 3.68 -12.82 -3.40
CA LYS A 330 4.92 -12.07 -3.20
C LYS A 330 5.74 -12.62 -2.05
N ALA A 331 7.03 -12.29 -2.05
CA ALA A 331 7.94 -12.62 -0.96
C ALA A 331 7.51 -11.98 0.40
N ASP A 332 6.76 -10.87 0.35
CA ASP A 332 6.24 -10.12 1.50
C ASP A 332 4.96 -9.33 1.12
N GLU A 333 3.82 -9.62 1.75
CA GLU A 333 2.50 -8.96 1.55
C GLU A 333 2.08 -8.15 2.79
N ARG A 334 3.04 -7.77 3.65
CA ARG A 334 2.74 -7.13 4.93
C ARG A 334 2.32 -5.67 4.77
N ASP A 335 1.30 -5.29 5.53
CA ASP A 335 0.83 -3.91 5.65
C ASP A 335 1.57 -3.21 6.80
N TYR A 336 2.50 -2.32 6.44
CA TYR A 336 3.25 -1.52 7.40
C TYR A 336 2.51 -0.24 7.83
N GLY A 337 1.52 0.21 7.06
CA GLY A 337 0.79 1.43 7.32
C GLY A 337 -0.07 1.33 8.57
N ILE A 338 -0.82 0.23 8.73
CA ILE A 338 -1.62 0.02 9.94
C ILE A 338 -0.74 -0.04 11.19
N GLY A 339 0.40 -0.73 11.10
CA GLY A 339 1.33 -0.82 12.22
C GLY A 339 1.88 0.55 12.63
N ALA A 340 2.23 1.39 11.67
CA ALA A 340 2.67 2.75 11.93
C ALA A 340 1.57 3.64 12.52
N GLN A 341 0.32 3.50 12.08
CA GLN A 341 -0.81 4.24 12.67
C GLN A 341 -1.01 3.87 14.15
N ILE A 342 -0.91 2.58 14.50
CA ILE A 342 -1.01 2.14 15.90
C ILE A 342 0.13 2.72 16.74
N LEU A 343 1.35 2.73 16.23
CA LEU A 343 2.48 3.35 16.94
C LEU A 343 2.27 4.85 17.17
N ARG A 344 1.72 5.57 16.19
CA ARG A 344 1.43 7.01 16.35
C ARG A 344 0.29 7.28 17.34
N ASP A 345 -0.76 6.47 17.33
CA ASP A 345 -1.84 6.57 18.35
C ASP A 345 -1.27 6.40 19.77
N LEU A 346 -0.31 5.49 19.92
CA LEU A 346 0.44 5.28 21.16
C LEU A 346 1.48 6.38 21.47
N GLY A 347 1.67 7.37 20.60
CA GLY A 347 2.70 8.41 20.73
C GLY A 347 4.13 7.92 20.53
N ALA A 348 4.32 6.73 19.96
CA ALA A 348 5.61 6.08 19.72
C ALA A 348 6.22 6.50 18.38
N THR A 349 6.66 7.76 18.26
CA THR A 349 7.20 8.34 17.01
C THR A 349 8.72 8.28 16.89
N ASN A 350 9.45 8.06 17.99
CA ASN A 350 10.91 7.93 17.99
C ASN A 350 11.28 6.59 18.65
N ILE A 351 11.81 5.64 17.87
CA ILE A 351 11.88 4.24 18.30
C ILE A 351 13.27 3.61 18.12
N LYS A 352 13.64 2.78 19.10
CA LYS A 352 14.65 1.72 18.98
C LYS A 352 13.96 0.46 18.47
N LEU A 353 14.08 0.20 17.17
CA LEU A 353 13.36 -0.90 16.53
C LEU A 353 14.09 -2.23 16.73
N ILE A 354 13.40 -3.21 17.32
CA ILE A 354 13.88 -4.58 17.50
C ILE A 354 13.65 -5.38 16.20
N THR A 355 14.63 -5.40 15.30
CA THR A 355 14.54 -6.12 14.02
C THR A 355 15.88 -6.59 13.46
N ASN A 356 15.86 -7.76 12.82
CA ASN A 356 16.96 -8.24 11.99
C ASN A 356 16.71 -7.97 10.50
N ASN A 357 15.49 -7.54 10.14
CA ASN A 357 15.09 -7.27 8.76
C ASN A 357 15.30 -5.77 8.43
N PRO A 358 16.17 -5.42 7.46
CA PRO A 358 16.38 -4.04 7.04
C PRO A 358 15.15 -3.41 6.36
N GLY A 359 14.37 -4.16 5.58
CA GLY A 359 13.20 -3.64 4.85
C GLY A 359 12.04 -3.16 5.74
N LYS A 360 11.99 -3.62 7.00
CA LYS A 360 11.01 -3.08 7.98
C LYS A 360 11.25 -1.60 8.31
N LYS A 361 12.47 -1.08 8.05
CA LYS A 361 12.80 0.32 8.35
C LYS A 361 12.11 1.26 7.39
N THR A 362 12.27 1.03 6.09
CA THR A 362 11.71 1.87 5.02
C THR A 362 10.20 1.98 5.15
N GLY A 363 9.52 0.86 5.42
CA GLY A 363 8.06 0.82 5.55
C GLY A 363 7.49 1.58 6.76
N LEU A 364 8.26 1.86 7.81
CA LEU A 364 7.77 2.65 8.97
C LEU A 364 8.16 4.13 8.87
N MET A 365 9.33 4.43 8.29
CA MET A 365 9.81 5.81 8.15
C MET A 365 8.89 6.67 7.29
N GLY A 366 8.32 6.12 6.22
CA GLY A 366 7.34 6.81 5.37
C GLY A 366 6.01 7.16 6.07
N TYR A 367 5.80 6.74 7.32
CA TYR A 367 4.63 7.05 8.13
C TYR A 367 4.96 7.98 9.31
N GLY A 368 6.08 8.70 9.25
CA GLY A 368 6.48 9.67 10.28
C GLY A 368 7.00 9.03 11.56
N ILE A 369 7.49 7.78 11.49
CA ILE A 369 8.16 7.09 12.59
C ILE A 369 9.68 7.20 12.40
N GLN A 370 10.35 7.91 13.30
CA GLN A 370 11.80 8.00 13.34
C GLN A 370 12.38 6.75 14.01
N ILE A 371 13.32 6.08 13.32
CA ILE A 371 14.05 4.95 13.86
C ILE A 371 15.45 5.42 14.26
N SER A 372 15.68 5.58 15.56
CA SER A 372 16.96 6.08 16.09
C SER A 372 18.04 4.99 16.13
N GLN A 373 17.64 3.74 16.36
CA GLN A 373 18.55 2.60 16.47
C GLN A 373 17.89 1.32 15.99
N ASN A 374 18.68 0.46 15.33
CA ASN A 374 18.31 -0.92 15.11
C ASN A 374 18.86 -1.81 16.23
N VAL A 375 18.00 -2.54 16.91
CA VAL A 375 18.38 -3.47 17.99
C VAL A 375 18.20 -4.90 17.47
N PRO A 376 19.27 -5.70 17.35
CA PRO A 376 19.17 -7.07 16.88
C PRO A 376 18.42 -7.94 17.89
N ILE A 377 17.77 -9.00 17.39
CA ILE A 377 17.11 -10.02 18.21
C ILE A 377 17.57 -11.40 17.77
N ILE A 378 18.36 -12.04 18.62
CA ILE A 378 18.94 -13.35 18.34
C ILE A 378 18.39 -14.32 19.39
N VAL A 379 17.83 -15.42 18.92
CA VAL A 379 17.27 -16.47 19.77
C VAL A 379 17.97 -17.79 19.46
N SER A 380 18.02 -18.69 20.43
CA SER A 380 18.47 -20.05 20.18
C SER A 380 17.48 -20.74 19.23
N VAL A 381 18.01 -21.46 18.25
CA VAL A 381 17.23 -22.09 17.18
C VAL A 381 17.59 -23.56 17.09
N SER A 382 16.59 -24.38 16.77
CA SER A 382 16.80 -25.81 16.58
C SER A 382 17.52 -26.10 15.25
N ASP A 383 18.05 -27.31 15.11
CA ASP A 383 18.67 -27.76 13.85
C ASP A 383 17.68 -27.69 12.66
N HIS A 384 16.39 -27.88 12.91
CA HIS A 384 15.34 -27.77 11.88
C HIS A 384 15.14 -26.35 11.33
N CYS A 385 15.65 -25.32 12.01
CA CYS A 385 15.50 -23.93 11.62
C CYS A 385 16.68 -23.39 10.77
N LYS A 386 17.78 -24.14 10.67
CA LYS A 386 19.02 -23.68 10.00
C LYS A 386 18.79 -23.23 8.56
N ILE A 387 18.09 -24.05 7.76
CA ILE A 387 17.77 -23.74 6.36
C ILE A 387 16.98 -22.43 6.26
N TYR A 388 15.98 -22.25 7.12
CA TYR A 388 15.12 -21.06 7.13
C TYR A 388 15.89 -19.76 7.44
N ILE A 389 16.81 -19.82 8.40
CA ILE A 389 17.66 -18.67 8.78
C ILE A 389 18.67 -18.35 7.68
N ASP A 390 19.29 -19.38 7.09
CA ASP A 390 20.21 -19.20 5.97
C ASP A 390 19.53 -18.56 4.76
N THR A 391 18.29 -18.95 4.44
CA THR A 391 17.50 -18.30 3.38
C THR A 391 17.24 -16.84 3.71
N LYS A 392 16.86 -16.50 4.94
CA LYS A 392 16.67 -15.09 5.37
C LYS A 392 17.95 -14.27 5.24
N LYS A 393 19.10 -14.84 5.61
CA LYS A 393 20.39 -14.17 5.52
C LYS A 393 20.80 -13.93 4.06
N LYS A 394 20.75 -14.98 3.24
CA LYS A 394 21.24 -14.96 1.85
C LYS A 394 20.30 -14.22 0.89
N LYS A 395 18.99 -14.47 0.98
CA LYS A 395 18.00 -13.93 0.02
C LYS A 395 17.30 -12.65 0.51
N MET A 396 17.28 -12.36 1.81
CA MET A 396 16.54 -11.20 2.37
C MET A 396 17.43 -10.19 3.12
N GLY A 397 18.74 -10.41 3.17
CA GLY A 397 19.70 -9.47 3.79
C GLY A 397 19.54 -9.31 5.30
N HIS A 398 18.95 -10.28 6.00
CA HIS A 398 18.76 -10.19 7.44
C HIS A 398 20.11 -10.18 8.18
N LEU A 399 20.24 -9.27 9.15
CA LEU A 399 21.41 -9.13 10.03
C LEU A 399 21.21 -10.05 11.25
N PHE A 400 21.99 -11.12 11.33
CA PHE A 400 22.00 -12.07 12.44
C PHE A 400 23.29 -11.97 13.22
#